data_AF-A0A6P0IWW8-F1
#
_entry.id   AF-A0A6P0IWW8-F1
#
_cell.length_a   1.000
_cell.length_b   1.000
_cell.length_c   1.000
_cell.angle_alpha   90.00
_cell.angle_beta   90.00
_cell.angle_gamma   90.00
#
_symmetry.space_group_name_H-M   'P 1'
#
loop_
_entity.id
_entity.type
_entity.pdbx_description
1 polymer ?
#
loop_
_entity_poly.entity_id
_entity_poly.type
_entity_poly.pdbx_seq_one_letter_code
_entity_poly.pdbx_strand_id
1 'polypeptide(L)'
;VELLGFAPYHAIAKSLDPLPLEQLESLDTLIDKIDWIKKSVRVTQWFEELFQADWQPPPSLLPEYRYRSSFKTVTSFRGSELGIKRRSKQEPRIEALRGNDRSTMRAKLMDLDGQGVVLLLQVNFQPPDTEDIDIFMRLYPAGDAMYLPPDLQVNLLDESGKSCMKAQAGKTNDKIQIDFSCQPEERFSVRLKLGDISITEKFII
;
A
#
# COMPACT_ATOMS: atom_id res chain seq x y z
N VAL A 1 -12.20 -38.18 -13.96
CA VAL A 1 -12.43 -36.74 -13.79
C VAL A 1 -11.10 -36.08 -14.06
N GLU A 2 -10.97 -35.36 -15.18
CA GLU A 2 -9.74 -34.61 -15.47
C GLU A 2 -9.64 -33.49 -14.43
N LEU A 3 -8.62 -33.52 -13.59
CA LEU A 3 -8.37 -32.48 -12.60
C LEU A 3 -7.77 -31.29 -13.35
N LEU A 4 -8.61 -30.31 -13.69
CA LEU A 4 -8.17 -29.04 -14.22
C LEU A 4 -7.67 -28.18 -13.04
N GLY A 5 -6.39 -27.81 -13.08
CA GLY A 5 -5.76 -26.90 -12.13
C GLY A 5 -4.80 -25.96 -12.86
N PHE A 6 -4.30 -24.94 -12.17
CA PHE A 6 -3.37 -23.98 -12.75
C PHE A 6 -2.10 -23.86 -11.90
N ALA A 7 -1.01 -23.42 -12.52
CA ALA A 7 0.19 -23.03 -11.78
C ALA A 7 0.51 -21.58 -12.09
N PRO A 8 0.79 -20.74 -11.08
CA PRO A 8 1.20 -19.38 -11.31
C PRO A 8 2.57 -19.35 -12.00
N TYR A 9 2.81 -18.33 -12.82
CA TYR A 9 4.04 -18.21 -13.61
C TYR A 9 5.32 -18.35 -12.77
N HIS A 10 5.37 -17.73 -11.57
CA HIS A 10 6.54 -17.83 -10.70
C HIS A 10 6.82 -19.25 -10.16
N ALA A 11 5.82 -20.14 -10.12
CA ALA A 11 6.00 -21.54 -9.72
C ALA A 11 6.71 -22.35 -10.82
N ILE A 12 6.50 -21.98 -12.08
CA ILE A 12 7.11 -22.63 -13.25
C ILE A 12 8.33 -21.89 -13.78
N ALA A 13 8.52 -20.60 -13.45
CA ALA A 13 9.64 -19.80 -13.95
C ALA A 13 10.98 -20.17 -13.30
N LYS A 14 10.96 -20.82 -12.14
CA LYS A 14 12.18 -21.17 -11.37
C LYS A 14 12.83 -22.49 -11.82
N SER A 15 12.10 -23.37 -12.52
CA SER A 15 12.63 -24.64 -13.00
C SER A 15 11.91 -25.11 -14.27
N LEU A 16 12.66 -25.74 -15.17
CA LEU A 16 12.14 -26.45 -16.36
C LEU A 16 11.67 -27.88 -16.04
N ASP A 17 11.72 -28.28 -14.76
CA ASP A 17 11.31 -29.61 -14.33
C ASP A 17 9.80 -29.83 -14.55
N PRO A 18 9.37 -31.09 -14.78
CA PRO A 18 7.97 -31.43 -14.89
C PRO A 18 7.21 -31.00 -13.62
N LEU A 19 6.18 -30.18 -13.77
CA LEU A 19 5.38 -29.67 -12.66
C LEU A 19 4.54 -30.82 -12.05
N PRO A 20 4.75 -31.18 -10.77
CA PRO A 20 3.92 -32.17 -10.09
C PRO A 20 2.46 -31.71 -10.01
N LEU A 21 1.52 -32.64 -10.21
CA LEU A 21 0.08 -32.33 -10.13
C LEU A 21 -0.36 -31.76 -8.77
N GLU A 22 0.35 -32.10 -7.70
CA GLU A 22 0.10 -31.59 -6.35
C GLU A 22 0.38 -30.08 -6.20
N GLN A 23 1.14 -29.49 -7.13
CA GLN A 23 1.44 -28.06 -7.15
C GLN A 23 0.42 -27.25 -7.96
N LEU A 24 -0.55 -27.92 -8.60
CA LEU A 24 -1.63 -27.23 -9.29
C LEU A 24 -2.63 -26.67 -8.28
N GLU A 25 -2.83 -25.37 -8.36
CA GLU A 25 -3.85 -24.66 -7.61
C GLU A 25 -5.24 -24.85 -8.23
N SER A 26 -6.27 -24.72 -7.40
CA SER A 26 -7.68 -24.86 -7.81
C SER A 26 -8.16 -23.70 -8.69
N LEU A 27 -9.13 -23.93 -9.57
CA LEU A 27 -9.70 -22.85 -10.37
C LEU A 27 -10.39 -21.77 -9.53
N ASP A 28 -10.90 -22.09 -8.34
CA ASP A 28 -11.44 -21.09 -7.41
C ASP A 28 -10.36 -20.10 -6.99
N THR A 29 -9.15 -20.60 -6.69
CA THR A 29 -7.98 -19.76 -6.39
C THR A 29 -7.59 -18.88 -7.59
N LEU A 30 -7.75 -19.37 -8.82
CA LEU A 30 -7.53 -18.55 -10.02
C LEU A 30 -8.55 -17.41 -10.11
N ILE A 31 -9.83 -17.70 -9.86
CA ILE A 31 -10.90 -16.70 -9.88
C ILE A 31 -10.63 -15.62 -8.83
N ASP A 32 -10.24 -16.01 -7.62
CA ASP A 32 -9.87 -15.09 -6.54
C ASP A 32 -8.68 -14.20 -6.93
N LYS A 33 -7.65 -14.78 -7.56
CA LYS A 33 -6.49 -14.03 -8.07
C LYS A 33 -6.89 -13.04 -9.17
N ILE A 34 -7.77 -13.44 -10.09
CA ILE A 34 -8.27 -12.56 -11.15
C ILE A 34 -9.10 -11.41 -10.56
N ASP A 35 -9.99 -11.70 -9.62
CA ASP A 35 -10.80 -10.69 -8.93
C ASP A 35 -9.91 -9.69 -8.17
N TRP A 36 -8.86 -10.18 -7.51
CA TRP A 36 -7.86 -9.34 -6.87
C TRP A 36 -7.21 -8.39 -7.87
N ILE A 37 -6.71 -8.91 -9.00
CA ILE A 37 -6.03 -8.12 -10.03
C ILE A 37 -6.97 -7.07 -10.63
N LYS A 38 -8.24 -7.40 -10.85
CA LYS A 38 -9.25 -6.47 -11.39
C LYS A 38 -9.58 -5.33 -10.43
N LYS A 39 -9.56 -5.59 -9.12
CA LYS A 39 -9.90 -4.63 -8.06
C LYS A 39 -8.69 -3.89 -7.48
N SER A 40 -7.47 -4.19 -7.95
CA SER A 40 -6.25 -3.61 -7.39
C SER A 40 -5.77 -2.39 -8.15
N VAL A 41 -5.17 -1.47 -7.39
CA VAL A 41 -4.39 -0.35 -7.90
C VAL A 41 -3.02 -0.87 -8.35
N ARG A 42 -2.66 -0.68 -9.62
CA ARG A 42 -1.33 -1.01 -10.14
C ARG A 42 -0.40 0.18 -9.91
N VAL A 43 0.45 0.07 -8.91
CA VAL A 43 1.29 1.18 -8.46
C VAL A 43 2.40 1.49 -9.46
N THR A 44 2.98 0.47 -10.11
CA THR A 44 3.99 0.66 -11.18
C THR A 44 3.50 1.51 -12.35
N GLN A 45 2.21 1.44 -12.70
CA GLN A 45 1.62 2.24 -13.78
C GLN A 45 1.68 3.76 -13.52
N TRP A 46 1.78 4.16 -12.25
CA TRP A 46 1.90 5.57 -11.89
C TRP A 46 3.18 6.23 -12.40
N PHE A 47 4.23 5.44 -12.68
CA PHE A 47 5.47 5.92 -13.28
C PHE A 47 5.35 6.18 -14.79
N GLU A 48 4.30 5.65 -15.43
CA GLU A 48 3.94 5.85 -16.84
C GLU A 48 2.82 6.88 -17.01
N GLU A 49 2.50 7.62 -15.96
CA GLU A 49 1.39 8.59 -15.91
C GLU A 49 -0.01 7.97 -16.12
N LEU A 50 -0.14 6.67 -15.89
CA LEU A 50 -1.41 5.95 -15.94
C LEU A 50 -2.00 5.84 -14.54
N PHE A 51 -3.12 6.53 -14.31
CA PHE A 51 -3.79 6.59 -13.01
C PHE A 51 -5.22 6.06 -13.09
N GLN A 52 -5.67 5.42 -12.02
CA GLN A 52 -7.07 5.04 -11.85
C GLN A 52 -7.90 6.29 -11.49
N ALA A 53 -9.18 6.32 -11.88
CA ALA A 53 -10.00 7.54 -11.92
C ALA A 53 -10.20 8.24 -10.55
N ASP A 54 -10.12 7.49 -9.47
CA ASP A 54 -10.28 7.94 -8.09
C ASP A 54 -8.94 8.30 -7.39
N TRP A 55 -7.81 8.10 -8.08
CA TRP A 55 -6.49 8.50 -7.62
C TRP A 55 -6.07 9.81 -8.28
N GLN A 56 -5.99 10.86 -7.47
CA GLN A 56 -5.77 12.23 -7.89
C GLN A 56 -4.39 12.76 -7.44
N PRO A 57 -3.92 13.88 -8.03
CA PRO A 57 -2.77 14.59 -7.51
C PRO A 57 -3.02 15.06 -6.06
N PRO A 58 -2.02 15.02 -5.17
CA PRO A 58 -2.17 15.51 -3.79
C PRO A 58 -2.75 16.92 -3.66
N PRO A 59 -2.36 17.93 -4.49
CA PRO A 59 -2.96 19.26 -4.43
C PRO A 59 -4.47 19.32 -4.62
N SER A 60 -5.08 18.30 -5.25
CA SER A 60 -6.52 18.24 -5.48
C SER A 60 -7.33 17.93 -4.22
N LEU A 61 -6.70 17.29 -3.22
CA LEU A 61 -7.36 16.83 -1.99
C LEU A 61 -6.75 17.43 -0.72
N LEU A 62 -5.49 17.87 -0.78
CA LEU A 62 -4.74 18.36 0.37
C LEU A 62 -3.97 19.64 -0.01
N PRO A 63 -3.97 20.66 0.85
CA PRO A 63 -3.13 21.83 0.61
C PRO A 63 -1.65 21.47 0.81
N GLU A 64 -0.78 22.12 0.03
CA GLU A 64 0.64 21.73 -0.08
C GLU A 64 1.35 21.55 1.26
N TYR A 65 1.09 22.44 2.22
CA TYR A 65 1.74 22.42 3.53
C TYR A 65 1.47 21.12 4.33
N ARG A 66 0.35 20.42 4.08
CA ARG A 66 -0.01 19.18 4.80
C ARG A 66 0.90 18.02 4.40
N TYR A 67 1.20 17.88 3.10
CA TYR A 67 1.98 16.75 2.58
C TYR A 67 3.45 17.08 2.32
N ARG A 68 3.84 18.36 2.30
CA ARG A 68 5.22 18.81 2.12
C ARG A 68 6.04 18.85 3.42
N SER A 69 5.40 18.74 4.60
CA SER A 69 6.09 18.81 5.89
C SER A 69 6.78 17.49 6.26
N SER A 70 8.10 17.49 6.15
CA SER A 70 9.01 16.59 6.84
C SER A 70 9.11 16.94 8.34
N PHE A 71 9.34 15.92 9.17
CA PHE A 71 9.81 16.00 10.57
C PHE A 71 8.79 16.35 11.68
N LYS A 72 7.89 15.41 11.97
CA LYS A 72 7.56 14.95 13.34
C LYS A 72 6.58 13.79 13.20
N THR A 73 7.06 12.59 13.53
CA THR A 73 6.32 11.34 13.35
C THR A 73 5.88 10.84 14.73
N VAL A 74 4.59 10.54 14.89
CA VAL A 74 4.14 9.64 15.95
C VAL A 74 4.05 8.25 15.33
N THR A 75 5.10 7.46 15.52
CA THR A 75 5.12 6.03 15.18
C THR A 75 4.63 5.23 16.39
N SER A 76 3.32 5.09 16.57
CA SER A 76 2.76 4.14 17.56
C SER A 76 2.57 2.76 16.92
N PHE A 77 3.66 2.01 16.79
CA PHE A 77 3.61 0.62 16.30
C PHE A 77 3.51 -0.39 17.45
N ARG A 78 2.62 -1.39 17.32
CA ARG A 78 2.63 -2.65 18.09
C ARG A 78 2.36 -3.83 17.14
N GLY A 79 3.37 -4.67 16.87
CA GLY A 79 3.21 -6.00 16.22
C GLY A 79 4.18 -6.30 15.05
N SER A 80 4.80 -7.49 15.06
CA SER A 80 5.95 -7.99 14.27
C SER A 80 5.55 -8.98 13.14
N GLU A 81 6.52 -9.20 12.24
CA GLU A 81 6.75 -10.34 11.34
C GLU A 81 5.74 -10.62 10.22
N LEU A 82 6.10 -10.21 9.00
CA LEU A 82 5.99 -10.96 7.74
C LEU A 82 6.45 -10.07 6.56
N GLY A 83 7.39 -10.57 5.72
CA GLY A 83 7.76 -10.11 4.36
C GLY A 83 8.25 -8.67 4.17
N ILE A 84 7.52 -7.72 4.73
CA ILE A 84 7.75 -6.29 4.67
C ILE A 84 8.87 -5.93 5.65
N LYS A 85 10.05 -5.63 5.09
CA LYS A 85 11.21 -5.22 5.88
C LYS A 85 10.92 -3.87 6.55
N ARG A 86 10.99 -3.84 7.88
CA ARG A 86 10.99 -2.56 8.62
C ARG A 86 12.29 -1.83 8.34
N ARG A 87 12.22 -0.53 8.07
CA ARG A 87 13.42 0.31 8.13
C ARG A 87 13.82 0.52 9.59
N SER A 88 15.00 0.04 9.97
CA SER A 88 15.62 0.45 11.23
C SER A 88 15.86 1.97 11.19
N LYS A 89 15.78 2.61 12.36
CA LYS A 89 15.83 4.06 12.58
C LYS A 89 17.13 4.69 12.03
N GLN A 90 17.21 4.86 10.72
CA GLN A 90 18.19 5.68 10.04
C GLN A 90 17.39 6.80 9.38
N GLU A 91 17.55 7.99 9.95
CA GLU A 91 17.04 9.23 9.40
C GLU A 91 17.27 9.26 7.88
N PRO A 92 16.32 9.75 7.08
CA PRO A 92 16.58 9.98 5.68
C PRO A 92 17.71 11.00 5.61
N ARG A 93 18.92 10.55 5.27
CA ARG A 93 19.96 11.44 4.77
C ARG A 93 19.33 12.16 3.60
N ILE A 94 19.11 13.47 3.76
CA ILE A 94 18.81 14.41 2.67
C ILE A 94 20.09 14.54 1.83
N GLU A 95 20.57 13.44 1.25
CA GLU A 95 21.75 13.39 0.39
C GLU A 95 21.50 12.39 -0.76
N ALA A 96 20.30 12.41 -1.33
CA ALA A 96 20.07 11.96 -2.69
C ALA A 96 18.70 12.49 -3.19
N LEU A 97 18.63 13.77 -3.54
CA LEU A 97 17.95 14.14 -4.78
C LEU A 97 18.94 13.85 -5.92
N ARG A 98 19.43 12.59 -6.03
CA ARG A 98 20.21 12.17 -7.19
C ARG A 98 19.22 12.06 -8.34
N GLY A 99 19.54 12.65 -9.48
CA GLY A 99 18.65 12.85 -10.62
C GLY A 99 18.10 11.61 -11.33
N ASN A 100 18.09 10.44 -10.69
CA ASN A 100 17.54 9.18 -11.20
C ASN A 100 16.44 8.55 -10.33
N ASP A 101 16.14 9.09 -9.14
CA ASP A 101 15.05 8.57 -8.30
C ASP A 101 13.69 8.90 -8.94
N ARG A 102 12.94 7.87 -9.33
CA ARG A 102 11.56 8.06 -9.80
C ARG A 102 10.67 8.07 -8.58
N SER A 103 10.11 9.22 -8.26
CA SER A 103 9.10 9.37 -7.20
C SER A 103 7.77 9.77 -7.80
N THR A 104 6.70 9.14 -7.36
CA THR A 104 5.33 9.50 -7.71
C THR A 104 4.47 9.52 -6.46
N MET A 105 3.46 10.40 -6.45
CA MET A 105 2.57 10.57 -5.30
C MET A 105 1.14 10.72 -5.78
N ARG A 106 0.23 9.93 -5.22
CA ARG A 106 -1.20 10.00 -5.51
C ARG A 106 -2.02 9.92 -4.24
N ALA A 107 -3.16 10.58 -4.28
CA ALA A 107 -4.08 10.67 -3.16
C ALA A 107 -5.48 10.23 -3.57
N LYS A 108 -6.19 9.60 -2.64
CA LYS A 108 -7.57 9.14 -2.81
C LYS A 108 -8.38 9.57 -1.60
N LEU A 109 -9.56 10.14 -1.84
CA LEU A 109 -10.53 10.46 -0.80
C LEU A 109 -11.31 9.18 -0.45
N MET A 110 -11.37 8.85 0.84
CA MET A 110 -12.14 7.73 1.38
C MET A 110 -13.16 8.26 2.37
N ASP A 111 -14.44 8.00 2.10
CA ASP A 111 -15.53 8.43 2.98
C ASP A 111 -15.95 7.29 3.92
N LEU A 112 -15.77 7.49 5.22
CA LEU A 112 -16.19 6.56 6.27
C LEU A 112 -17.47 7.08 6.93
N ASP A 113 -18.59 7.02 6.20
CA ASP A 113 -19.92 7.49 6.64
C ASP A 113 -19.95 8.97 7.03
N GLY A 114 -19.59 9.82 6.06
CA GLY A 114 -19.48 11.26 6.23
C GLY A 114 -18.17 11.71 6.90
N GLN A 115 -17.32 10.77 7.35
CA GLN A 115 -15.98 11.07 7.84
C GLN A 115 -14.95 10.89 6.71
N GLY A 116 -14.67 11.98 5.99
CA GLY A 116 -13.69 11.99 4.92
C GLY A 116 -12.25 11.86 5.43
N VAL A 117 -11.50 10.91 4.86
CA VAL A 117 -10.08 10.69 5.10
C VAL A 117 -9.35 10.66 3.75
N VAL A 118 -8.23 11.35 3.63
CA VAL A 118 -7.38 11.30 2.44
C VAL A 118 -6.26 10.29 2.64
N LEU A 119 -6.24 9.25 1.83
CA LEU A 119 -5.11 8.32 1.69
C LEU A 119 -4.14 8.88 0.67
N LEU A 120 -2.93 9.18 1.09
CA LEU A 120 -1.82 9.60 0.25
C LEU A 120 -0.77 8.49 0.21
N LEU A 121 -0.42 8.06 -1.00
CA LEU A 121 0.68 7.15 -1.26
C LEU A 121 1.77 7.88 -2.02
N GLN A 122 2.97 7.89 -1.46
CA GLN A 122 4.19 8.28 -2.15
C GLN A 122 5.03 7.03 -2.37
N VAL A 123 5.48 6.84 -3.61
CA VAL A 123 6.20 5.65 -4.05
C VAL A 123 7.51 6.11 -4.64
N ASN A 124 8.60 5.60 -4.08
CA ASN A 124 9.95 5.92 -4.51
C ASN A 124 10.59 4.66 -5.07
N PHE A 125 11.01 4.75 -6.32
CA PHE A 125 11.78 3.72 -6.99
C PHE A 125 13.19 4.23 -7.26
N GLN A 126 14.19 3.47 -6.79
CA GLN A 126 15.60 3.83 -6.87
C GLN A 126 16.36 2.84 -7.78
N PRO A 127 16.44 3.09 -9.11
CA PRO A 127 17.29 2.31 -9.99
C PRO A 127 18.79 2.62 -9.75
N PRO A 128 19.73 1.70 -10.07
CA PRO A 128 19.56 0.36 -10.65
C PRO A 128 19.54 -0.78 -9.60
N ASP A 129 19.64 -0.47 -8.32
CA ASP A 129 20.14 -1.40 -7.29
C ASP A 129 19.10 -1.90 -6.28
N THR A 130 17.79 -1.70 -6.50
CA THR A 130 16.79 -2.13 -5.52
C THR A 130 15.77 -3.11 -6.11
N GLU A 131 15.74 -4.31 -5.52
CA GLU A 131 14.59 -5.23 -5.57
C GLU A 131 13.38 -4.66 -4.82
N ASP A 132 13.60 -3.62 -4.00
CA ASP A 132 12.61 -3.09 -3.07
C ASP A 132 12.18 -1.66 -3.49
N ILE A 133 10.87 -1.42 -3.57
CA ILE A 133 10.20 -0.15 -3.82
C ILE A 133 9.75 0.42 -2.48
N ASP A 134 10.16 1.65 -2.17
CA ASP A 134 9.81 2.33 -0.93
C ASP A 134 8.44 3.00 -1.04
N ILE A 135 7.58 2.74 -0.06
CA ILE A 135 6.20 3.23 0.00
C ILE A 135 6.00 3.99 1.32
N PHE A 136 5.61 5.25 1.18
CA PHE A 136 5.25 6.13 2.28
C PHE A 136 3.73 6.35 2.23
N MET A 137 3.02 5.63 3.10
CA MET A 137 1.57 5.76 3.24
C MET A 137 1.24 6.76 4.33
N ARG A 138 0.39 7.74 3.99
CA ARG A 138 -0.08 8.76 4.93
C ARG A 138 -1.60 8.88 4.86
N LEU A 139 -2.22 9.09 6.01
CA LEU A 139 -3.63 9.47 6.11
C LEU A 139 -3.73 10.85 6.70
N TYR A 140 -4.58 11.67 6.09
CA TYR A 140 -4.90 13.02 6.53
C TYR A 140 -6.42 13.17 6.69
N PRO A 141 -6.88 14.04 7.61
CA PRO A 141 -8.28 14.44 7.60
C PRO A 141 -8.63 15.14 6.28
N ALA A 142 -9.83 14.89 5.75
CA ALA A 142 -10.33 15.59 4.56
C ALA A 142 -10.97 16.94 4.91
N GLY A 143 -11.02 17.85 3.92
CA GLY A 143 -11.62 19.17 4.07
C GLY A 143 -10.92 20.03 5.12
N ASP A 144 -11.70 20.74 5.92
CA ASP A 144 -11.19 21.68 6.93
C ASP A 144 -10.92 21.03 8.30
N ALA A 145 -11.06 19.70 8.41
CA ALA A 145 -10.83 19.00 9.66
C ALA A 145 -9.36 19.07 10.11
N MET A 146 -9.14 19.34 11.40
CA MET A 146 -7.79 19.46 11.96
C MET A 146 -7.18 18.09 12.28
N TYR A 147 -8.00 17.14 12.72
CA TYR A 147 -7.58 15.83 13.20
C TYR A 147 -8.34 14.73 12.47
N LEU A 148 -7.70 13.57 12.36
CA LEU A 148 -8.35 12.34 11.91
C LEU A 148 -9.50 11.97 12.86
N PRO A 149 -10.53 11.26 12.37
CA PRO A 149 -11.56 10.70 13.22
C PRO A 149 -10.93 9.90 14.37
N PRO A 150 -11.30 10.18 15.63
CA PRO A 150 -10.82 9.40 16.77
C PRO A 150 -11.11 7.92 16.58
N ASP A 151 -10.18 7.07 16.99
CA ASP A 151 -10.27 5.61 16.87
C ASP A 151 -10.30 5.07 15.43
N LEU A 152 -9.98 5.90 14.42
CA LEU A 152 -9.69 5.43 13.07
C LEU A 152 -8.54 4.43 13.10
N GLN A 153 -8.83 3.18 12.74
CA GLN A 153 -7.86 2.11 12.64
C GLN A 153 -7.42 1.91 11.20
N VAL A 154 -6.14 1.62 11.05
CA VAL A 154 -5.48 1.42 9.76
C VAL A 154 -4.71 0.13 9.87
N ASN A 155 -4.96 -0.80 8.95
CA ASN A 155 -4.24 -2.06 8.88
C ASN A 155 -3.68 -2.24 7.48
N LEU A 156 -2.37 -2.44 7.41
CA LEU A 156 -1.68 -2.95 6.23
C LEU A 156 -1.74 -4.47 6.28
N LEU A 157 -2.26 -5.09 5.22
CA LEU A 157 -2.44 -6.53 5.11
C LEU A 157 -1.61 -7.07 3.94
N ASP A 158 -1.06 -8.27 4.08
CA ASP A 158 -0.49 -9.02 2.97
C ASP A 158 -1.57 -9.60 2.04
N GLU A 159 -1.14 -10.33 1.01
CA GLU A 159 -2.03 -10.98 0.03
C GLU A 159 -2.99 -12.00 0.65
N SER A 160 -2.64 -12.60 1.79
CA SER A 160 -3.50 -13.54 2.52
C SER A 160 -4.54 -12.84 3.39
N GLY A 161 -4.48 -11.50 3.46
CA GLY A 161 -5.32 -10.67 4.31
C GLY A 161 -4.86 -10.62 5.76
N LYS A 162 -3.67 -11.15 6.08
CA LYS A 162 -3.08 -11.11 7.42
C LYS A 162 -2.46 -9.74 7.67
N SER A 163 -2.66 -9.22 8.88
CA SER A 163 -2.14 -7.90 9.25
C SER A 163 -0.62 -7.92 9.44
N CYS A 164 0.09 -7.14 8.62
CA CYS A 164 1.52 -6.91 8.72
C CYS A 164 1.84 -5.72 9.62
N MET A 165 1.09 -4.62 9.45
CA MET A 165 1.28 -3.39 10.21
C MET A 165 -0.08 -2.78 10.57
N LYS A 166 -0.12 -2.04 11.69
CA LYS A 166 -1.34 -1.35 12.12
C LYS A 166 -1.04 -0.07 12.88
N ALA A 167 -1.97 0.87 12.80
CA ALA A 167 -1.98 2.13 13.53
C ALA A 167 -3.42 2.51 13.88
N GLN A 168 -3.58 3.37 14.90
CA GLN A 168 -4.87 3.91 15.30
C GLN A 168 -4.72 5.39 15.63
N ALA A 169 -5.67 6.21 15.17
CA ALA A 169 -5.72 7.64 15.48
C ALA A 169 -6.22 7.87 16.90
N GLY A 170 -5.51 8.68 17.66
CA GLY A 170 -6.01 9.33 18.87
C GLY A 170 -6.72 10.65 18.55
N LYS A 171 -7.23 11.31 19.59
CA LYS A 171 -8.05 12.53 19.48
C LYS A 171 -7.36 13.75 18.86
N THR A 172 -6.02 13.77 18.85
CA THR A 172 -5.21 14.91 18.40
C THR A 172 -4.25 14.52 17.27
N ASN A 173 -4.43 13.36 16.65
CA ASN A 173 -3.63 12.95 15.51
C ASN A 173 -4.12 13.67 14.26
N ASP A 174 -3.30 14.55 13.71
CA ASP A 174 -3.52 15.25 12.44
C ASP A 174 -3.12 14.40 11.22
N LYS A 175 -2.40 13.31 11.44
CA LYS A 175 -2.04 12.30 10.43
C LYS A 175 -1.70 10.94 11.05
N ILE A 176 -1.75 9.90 10.23
CA ILE A 176 -1.11 8.60 10.46
C ILE A 176 -0.09 8.38 9.32
N GLN A 177 1.06 7.80 9.64
CA GLN A 177 2.07 7.43 8.64
C GLN A 177 2.54 5.99 8.87
N ILE A 178 2.61 5.21 7.79
CA ILE A 178 3.20 3.88 7.74
C ILE A 178 4.16 3.84 6.56
N ASP A 179 5.44 3.59 6.84
CA ASP A 179 6.48 3.50 5.83
C ASP A 179 6.95 2.05 5.75
N PHE A 180 7.08 1.54 4.53
CA PHE A 180 7.47 0.17 4.26
C PHE A 180 8.07 0.02 2.86
N SER A 181 8.68 -1.12 2.60
CA SER A 181 9.23 -1.44 1.28
C SER A 181 8.60 -2.73 0.75
N CYS A 182 8.41 -2.81 -0.56
CA CYS A 182 7.79 -3.95 -1.26
C CYS A 182 8.59 -4.35 -2.49
N GLN A 183 8.50 -5.61 -2.91
CA GLN A 183 9.10 -6.07 -4.17
C GLN A 183 8.12 -5.95 -5.35
N PRO A 184 8.61 -5.90 -6.61
CA PRO A 184 7.76 -6.03 -7.78
C PRO A 184 6.81 -7.24 -7.67
N GLU A 185 5.57 -7.07 -8.15
CA GLU A 185 4.51 -8.09 -8.07
C GLU A 185 3.95 -8.38 -6.67
N GLU A 186 4.53 -7.83 -5.59
CA GLU A 186 3.93 -7.98 -4.26
C GLU A 186 2.55 -7.33 -4.20
N ARG A 187 1.67 -7.98 -3.43
CA ARG A 187 0.29 -7.55 -3.21
C ARG A 187 0.10 -7.23 -1.75
N PHE A 188 -0.56 -6.11 -1.50
CA PHE A 188 -0.96 -5.72 -0.17
C PHE A 188 -2.32 -5.01 -0.23
N SER A 189 -2.94 -4.83 0.92
CA SER A 189 -4.13 -4.00 1.02
C SER A 189 -4.10 -3.12 2.25
N VAL A 190 -4.73 -1.95 2.12
CA VAL A 190 -4.88 -0.98 3.19
C VAL A 190 -6.33 -1.00 3.60
N ARG A 191 -6.58 -1.40 4.85
CA ARG A 191 -7.91 -1.43 5.44
C ARG A 191 -8.06 -0.30 6.46
N LEU A 192 -8.98 0.62 6.17
CA LEU A 192 -9.46 1.62 7.12
C LEU A 192 -10.68 1.05 7.85
N LYS A 193 -10.76 1.30 9.16
CA LYS A 193 -11.91 0.92 9.98
C LYS A 193 -12.24 2.03 10.98
N LEU A 194 -13.51 2.40 11.06
CA LEU A 194 -14.03 3.36 12.03
C LEU A 194 -15.36 2.81 12.56
N GLY A 195 -15.40 2.45 13.84
CA GLY A 195 -16.54 1.72 14.42
C GLY A 195 -16.80 0.41 13.66
N ASP A 196 -18.00 0.27 13.10
CA ASP A 196 -18.43 -0.91 12.33
C ASP A 196 -18.14 -0.79 10.83
N ILE A 197 -17.67 0.37 10.38
CA ILE A 197 -17.45 0.67 8.97
C ILE A 197 -16.03 0.33 8.59
N SER A 198 -15.87 -0.34 7.45
CA SER A 198 -14.54 -0.67 6.92
C SER A 198 -14.48 -0.54 5.42
N ILE A 199 -13.39 0.07 4.95
CA ILE A 199 -13.04 0.20 3.53
C ILE A 199 -11.68 -0.45 3.35
N THR A 200 -11.52 -1.21 2.28
CA THR A 200 -10.26 -1.87 1.94
C THR A 200 -9.86 -1.55 0.52
N GLU A 201 -8.67 -0.98 0.37
CA GLU A 201 -8.05 -0.68 -0.92
C GLU A 201 -6.96 -1.70 -1.20
N LYS A 202 -6.95 -2.26 -2.42
CA LYS A 202 -6.03 -3.33 -2.82
C LYS A 202 -4.97 -2.77 -3.75
N PHE A 203 -3.73 -3.20 -3.56
CA PHE A 203 -2.59 -2.74 -4.34
C PHE A 203 -1.81 -3.92 -4.89
N ILE A 204 -1.28 -3.74 -6.09
CA ILE A 204 -0.22 -4.55 -6.65
C ILE A 204 0.89 -3.60 -7.08
N ILE A 205 2.13 -3.95 -6.74
CA ILE A 205 3.31 -3.22 -7.16
C ILE A 205 3.54 -3.43 -8.64
#